data_AF-A0A9E0CQ61-F1
#
_entry.id   AF-A0A9E0CQ61-F1
#
_cell.length_a   1.000
_cell.length_b   1.000
_cell.length_c   1.000
_cell.angle_alpha   90.00
_cell.angle_beta   90.00
_cell.angle_gamma   90.00
#
_symmetry.space_group_name_H-M   'P 1'
#
loop_
_entity.id
_entity.type
_entity.pdbx_description
1 polymer ?
#
loop_
_entity_poly.entity_id
_entity_poly.type
_entity_poly.pdbx_seq_one_letter_code
_entity_poly.pdbx_strand_id
1 'polypeptide(L)'
;MQAYILFTSPALFIITAEFFFMLNDNKKNHKLKWLFNLILLLLIAFPIRHMIERVKPFEQSSRNPVWASDLRKLNDKNISNGVLLNYDRPIEAMFYTNLTAYPYIPDRNKITDMIAEGYTVMINDNGKIPNDIKSIKGIKIEKLNNQ
;
A
#
# COMPACT_ATOMS: atom_id res chain seq x y z
N MET A 1 -9.12 -5.49 10.56
CA MET A 1 -9.01 -6.09 11.91
C MET A 1 -7.89 -7.16 12.00
N GLN A 2 -6.72 -6.94 11.40
CA GLN A 2 -5.59 -7.90 11.51
C GLN A 2 -4.92 -7.91 12.89
N ALA A 3 -5.05 -6.81 13.65
CA ALA A 3 -4.48 -6.69 15.00
C ALA A 3 -5.01 -7.74 15.99
N TYR A 4 -6.27 -8.19 15.84
CA TYR A 4 -6.85 -9.20 16.74
C TYR A 4 -6.19 -10.58 16.59
N ILE A 5 -5.78 -10.94 15.37
CA ILE A 5 -5.13 -12.23 15.11
C ILE A 5 -3.81 -12.29 15.87
N LEU A 6 -3.05 -11.19 15.92
CA LEU A 6 -1.76 -11.11 16.61
C LEU A 6 -1.87 -11.51 18.09
N PHE A 7 -2.92 -11.07 18.78
CA PHE A 7 -3.14 -11.40 20.20
C PHE A 7 -3.56 -12.85 20.42
N THR A 8 -4.29 -13.45 19.47
CA THR A 8 -4.73 -14.85 19.55
C THR A 8 -3.70 -15.86 19.03
N SER A 9 -2.73 -15.42 18.22
CA SER A 9 -1.71 -16.27 17.59
C SER A 9 -0.94 -17.18 18.56
N PRO A 10 -0.49 -16.71 19.75
CA PRO A 10 0.24 -17.58 20.67
C PRO A 10 -0.58 -18.79 21.12
N ALA A 11 -1.88 -18.61 21.41
CA ALA A 11 -2.76 -19.70 21.80
C ALA A 11 -2.94 -20.71 20.65
N LEU A 12 -3.13 -20.21 19.42
CA LEU A 12 -3.23 -21.07 18.24
C LEU A 12 -1.95 -21.88 18.00
N PHE A 13 -0.77 -21.30 18.23
CA PHE A 13 0.50 -22.02 18.12
C PHE A 13 0.64 -23.12 19.17
N ILE A 14 0.21 -22.88 20.40
CA ILE A 14 0.24 -23.91 21.46
C ILE A 14 -0.69 -25.08 21.10
N ILE A 15 -1.92 -24.80 20.67
CA ILE A 15 -2.87 -25.84 20.24
C ILE A 15 -2.31 -26.62 19.04
N THR A 16 -1.70 -25.93 18.09
CA THR A 16 -1.10 -26.56 16.91
C THR A 16 0.10 -27.45 17.29
N ALA A 17 0.93 -27.01 18.24
CA ALA A 17 2.06 -27.80 18.74
C ALA A 17 1.59 -29.04 19.49
N GLU A 18 0.57 -28.92 20.34
CA GLU A 18 -0.03 -30.04 21.06
C GLU A 18 -0.61 -31.07 20.09
N PHE A 19 -1.35 -30.62 19.07
CA PHE A 19 -1.85 -31.49 18.00
C PHE A 19 -0.72 -32.20 17.23
N PHE A 20 0.39 -31.51 16.96
CA PHE A 20 1.56 -32.11 16.30
C PHE A 20 2.17 -33.25 17.14
N PHE A 21 2.38 -33.03 18.44
CA PHE A 21 2.91 -34.06 19.34
C PHE A 21 1.93 -35.23 19.50
N MET A 22 0.64 -34.95 19.65
CA MET A 22 -0.41 -35.97 19.70
C MET A 22 -0.38 -36.86 18.43
N LEU A 23 -0.28 -36.27 17.24
CA LEU A 23 -0.15 -37.02 15.99
C LEU A 23 1.14 -37.86 15.93
N ASN A 24 2.26 -37.30 16.39
CA ASN A 24 3.54 -38.00 16.38
C ASN A 24 3.58 -39.18 17.38
N ASP A 25 2.88 -39.08 18.50
CA ASP A 25 2.74 -40.19 19.44
C ASP A 25 1.74 -41.24 18.94
N ASN A 26 0.59 -40.82 18.40
CA ASN A 26 -0.38 -41.74 17.79
C ASN A 26 0.22 -42.55 16.63
N LYS A 27 1.13 -41.96 15.84
CA LYS A 27 1.89 -42.65 14.79
C LYS A 27 2.53 -43.96 15.28
N LYS A 28 2.97 -44.04 16.54
CA LYS A 28 3.65 -45.23 17.09
C LYS A 28 2.74 -46.47 17.10
N ASN A 29 1.43 -46.27 17.25
CA ASN A 29 0.43 -47.32 17.39
C ASN A 29 -0.20 -47.77 16.05
N HIS A 30 0.11 -47.09 14.94
CA HIS A 30 -0.49 -47.38 13.63
C HIS A 30 0.52 -47.98 12.63
N LYS A 31 0.03 -48.86 11.75
CA LYS A 31 0.83 -49.49 10.69
C LYS A 31 1.24 -48.50 9.59
N LEU A 32 0.39 -47.51 9.27
CA LEU A 32 0.58 -46.52 8.20
C LEU A 32 1.43 -45.31 8.63
N LYS A 33 2.62 -45.55 9.17
CA LYS A 33 3.51 -44.50 9.71
C LYS A 33 3.89 -43.41 8.70
N TRP A 34 3.96 -43.77 7.41
CA TRP A 34 4.28 -42.83 6.34
C TRP A 34 3.21 -41.75 6.16
N LEU A 35 1.92 -42.08 6.31
CA LEU A 35 0.83 -41.10 6.21
C LEU A 35 0.93 -40.06 7.33
N PHE A 36 1.23 -40.49 8.55
CA PHE A 36 1.46 -39.57 9.68
C PHE A 36 2.67 -38.65 9.41
N ASN A 37 3.77 -39.19 8.90
CA ASN A 37 4.94 -38.37 8.54
C ASN A 37 4.60 -37.36 7.43
N LEU A 38 3.80 -37.76 6.44
CA LEU A 38 3.31 -36.86 5.39
C LEU A 38 2.49 -35.72 5.99
N ILE A 39 1.52 -36.03 6.86
CA ILE A 39 0.68 -35.02 7.52
C ILE A 39 1.51 -34.06 8.36
N LEU A 40 2.43 -34.58 9.19
CA LEU A 40 3.33 -33.76 10.01
C LEU A 40 4.21 -32.83 9.16
N LEU A 41 4.71 -33.33 8.02
CA LEU A 41 5.48 -32.55 7.08
C LEU A 41 4.62 -31.46 6.43
N LEU A 42 3.40 -31.79 5.99
CA LEU A 42 2.47 -30.84 5.38
C LEU A 42 2.07 -29.73 6.37
N LEU A 43 1.88 -30.06 7.65
CA LEU A 43 1.52 -29.11 8.70
C LEU A 43 2.56 -27.99 8.86
N ILE A 44 3.83 -28.27 8.57
CA ILE A 44 4.93 -27.29 8.60
C ILE A 44 5.16 -26.67 7.21
N ALA A 45 5.18 -27.50 6.16
CA ALA A 45 5.54 -27.07 4.81
C ALA A 45 4.51 -26.12 4.20
N PHE A 46 3.21 -26.34 4.43
CA PHE A 46 2.16 -25.47 3.88
C PHE A 46 2.22 -24.04 4.44
N PRO A 47 2.27 -23.81 5.77
CA PRO A 47 2.42 -22.47 6.33
C PRO A 47 3.69 -21.77 5.85
N ILE A 48 4.82 -22.48 5.77
CA ILE A 48 6.09 -21.90 5.29
C ILE A 48 5.95 -21.46 3.83
N ARG A 49 5.39 -22.31 2.95
CA ARG A 49 5.14 -21.96 1.55
C ARG A 49 4.28 -20.71 1.43
N HIS A 50 3.18 -20.67 2.17
CA HIS A 50 2.29 -19.50 2.19
C HIS A 50 2.97 -18.25 2.75
N MET A 51 3.84 -18.39 3.75
CA MET A 51 4.61 -17.27 4.28
C MET A 51 5.55 -16.70 3.23
N ILE A 52 6.27 -17.55 2.49
CA ILE A 52 7.17 -17.10 1.41
C ILE A 52 6.37 -16.39 0.30
N GLU A 53 5.23 -16.95 -0.11
CA GLU A 53 4.35 -16.36 -1.11
C GLU A 53 3.79 -14.99 -0.69
N ARG A 54 3.48 -14.81 0.59
CA ARG A 54 2.89 -13.56 1.12
C ARG A 54 3.91 -12.50 1.48
N VAL A 55 5.01 -12.88 2.13
CA VAL A 55 6.06 -11.95 2.54
C VAL A 55 6.93 -11.55 1.34
N LYS A 56 6.97 -12.37 0.29
CA LYS A 56 7.78 -12.15 -0.92
C LYS A 56 9.22 -11.74 -0.56
N PRO A 57 9.91 -12.52 0.31
CA PRO A 57 11.20 -12.10 0.89
C PRO A 57 12.32 -11.94 -0.16
N PHE A 58 12.13 -12.53 -1.34
CA PHE A 58 13.08 -12.47 -2.46
C PHE A 58 12.71 -11.41 -3.50
N GLU A 59 11.56 -10.74 -3.38
CA GLU A 59 11.24 -9.59 -4.23
C GLU A 59 11.93 -8.33 -3.67
N GLN A 60 12.80 -7.74 -4.48
CA GLN A 60 13.37 -6.43 -4.18
C GLN A 60 12.34 -5.34 -4.50
N SER A 61 11.39 -5.11 -3.59
CA SER A 61 10.59 -3.89 -3.63
C SER A 61 11.43 -2.75 -3.09
N SER A 62 11.56 -1.66 -3.86
CA SER A 62 12.16 -0.44 -3.32
C SER A 62 11.30 0.04 -2.15
N ARG A 63 11.88 0.02 -0.93
CA ARG A 63 11.19 0.44 0.30
C ARG A 63 10.78 1.92 0.25
N ASN A 64 11.47 2.69 -0.58
CA ASN A 64 11.15 4.06 -0.96
C ASN A 64 11.07 4.13 -2.49
N PRO A 65 9.89 3.90 -3.10
CA PRO A 65 9.75 4.16 -4.52
C PRO A 65 9.94 5.66 -4.78
N VAL A 66 10.42 6.00 -5.98
CA VAL A 66 10.81 7.38 -6.33
C VAL A 66 9.64 8.35 -6.12
N TRP A 67 8.43 7.96 -6.53
CA TRP A 67 7.21 8.75 -6.34
C TRP A 67 6.94 9.11 -4.86
N ALA A 68 7.24 8.21 -3.91
CA ALA A 68 7.02 8.48 -2.49
C ALA A 68 8.02 9.50 -1.94
N SER A 69 9.25 9.51 -2.48
CA SER A 69 10.24 10.54 -2.14
C SER A 69 9.84 11.93 -2.68
N ASP A 70 9.23 11.97 -3.87
CA ASP A 70 8.76 13.22 -4.48
C ASP A 70 7.57 13.80 -3.70
N LEU A 71 6.63 12.96 -3.25
CA LEU A 71 5.54 13.40 -2.39
C LEU A 71 6.03 13.93 -1.04
N ARG A 72 7.04 13.32 -0.43
CA ARG A 72 7.62 13.85 0.82
C ARG A 72 8.25 15.22 0.62
N LYS A 73 9.02 15.42 -0.46
CA LYS A 73 9.55 16.74 -0.83
C LYS A 73 8.45 17.76 -1.10
N LEU A 74 7.33 17.32 -1.67
CA LEU A 74 6.17 18.17 -1.89
C LEU A 74 5.55 18.61 -0.55
N ASN A 75 5.48 17.71 0.43
CA ASN A 75 5.01 18.04 1.78
C ASN A 75 5.92 19.04 2.50
N ASP A 76 7.24 18.98 2.29
CA ASP A 76 8.20 19.93 2.89
C ASP A 76 7.94 21.39 2.50
N LYS A 77 7.22 21.63 1.39
CA LYS A 77 6.77 22.96 0.98
C LYS A 77 5.68 23.56 1.89
N ASN A 78 5.16 22.80 2.86
CA ASN A 78 4.18 23.21 3.86
C ASN A 78 2.99 23.99 3.27
N ILE A 79 2.43 23.46 2.18
CA ILE A 79 1.28 24.07 1.51
C ILE A 79 0.03 23.80 2.34
N SER A 80 -0.53 24.84 2.95
CA SER A 80 -1.84 24.79 3.58
C SER A 80 -2.95 24.94 2.53
N ASN A 81 -4.03 24.16 2.66
CA ASN A 81 -5.18 24.17 1.74
C ASN A 81 -4.80 24.01 0.26
N GLY A 82 -3.91 23.06 -0.04
CA GLY A 82 -3.53 22.77 -1.42
C GLY A 82 -4.33 21.60 -2.00
N VAL A 83 -4.59 21.68 -3.31
CA VAL A 83 -5.27 20.64 -4.08
C VAL A 83 -4.33 20.17 -5.19
N LEU A 84 -4.05 18.87 -5.26
CA LEU A 84 -3.25 18.23 -6.30
C LEU A 84 -4.17 17.55 -7.33
N LEU A 85 -4.11 18.00 -8.58
CA LEU A 85 -4.92 17.46 -9.67
C LEU A 85 -4.05 16.64 -10.63
N ASN A 86 -4.68 15.73 -11.38
CA ASN A 86 -4.03 14.92 -12.42
C ASN A 86 -2.97 13.93 -11.92
N TYR A 87 -3.15 13.38 -10.71
CA TYR A 87 -2.18 12.43 -10.11
C TYR A 87 -2.77 11.01 -9.99
N ASP A 88 -2.06 10.02 -10.53
CA ASP A 88 -2.56 8.64 -10.67
C ASP A 88 -2.70 7.89 -9.33
N ARG A 89 -2.17 8.44 -8.24
CA ARG A 89 -2.15 7.84 -6.89
C ARG A 89 -2.67 8.82 -5.82
N PRO A 90 -3.96 9.22 -5.89
CA PRO A 90 -4.49 10.28 -5.04
C PRO A 90 -4.47 9.90 -3.55
N ILE A 91 -4.74 8.63 -3.21
CA ILE A 91 -4.76 8.17 -1.82
C ILE A 91 -3.36 8.28 -1.21
N GLU A 92 -2.34 7.84 -1.94
CA GLU A 92 -0.94 7.91 -1.49
C GLU A 92 -0.46 9.36 -1.40
N ALA A 93 -0.86 10.22 -2.34
CA ALA A 93 -0.58 11.66 -2.25
C ALA A 93 -1.16 12.29 -0.97
N MET A 94 -2.41 11.99 -0.63
CA MET A 94 -3.05 12.46 0.61
C MET A 94 -2.47 11.82 1.87
N PHE A 95 -1.84 10.66 1.76
CA PHE A 95 -1.14 10.01 2.88
C PHE A 95 0.20 10.68 3.17
N TYR A 96 0.95 11.05 2.13
CA TYR A 96 2.29 11.65 2.27
C TYR A 96 2.28 13.18 2.34
N THR A 97 1.17 13.83 2.02
CA THR A 97 1.04 15.29 1.98
C THR A 97 -0.26 15.76 2.63
N ASN A 98 -0.30 17.00 3.10
CA ASN A 98 -1.54 17.65 3.56
C ASN A 98 -2.43 18.19 2.41
N LEU A 99 -2.19 17.72 1.17
CA LEU A 99 -2.95 18.14 -0.01
C LEU A 99 -4.16 17.24 -0.22
N THR A 100 -5.23 17.79 -0.79
CA THR A 100 -6.32 16.96 -1.33
C THR A 100 -5.99 16.57 -2.76
N ALA A 101 -5.96 15.29 -3.10
CA ALA A 101 -5.53 14.83 -4.42
C ALA A 101 -6.66 14.20 -5.25
N TYR A 102 -6.68 14.50 -6.55
CA TYR A 102 -7.64 13.95 -7.51
C TYR A 102 -6.94 13.43 -8.78
N PRO A 103 -7.43 12.32 -9.37
CA PRO A 103 -6.81 11.70 -10.53
C PRO A 103 -7.13 12.41 -11.85
N TYR A 104 -8.14 13.28 -11.88
CA TYR A 104 -8.56 14.01 -13.07
C TYR A 104 -8.41 15.52 -12.88
N ILE A 105 -8.41 16.25 -13.99
CA ILE A 105 -8.47 17.70 -13.99
C ILE A 105 -9.95 18.12 -14.17
N PRO A 106 -10.54 18.87 -13.23
CA PRO A 106 -11.89 19.40 -13.38
C PRO A 106 -11.93 20.57 -14.37
N ASP A 107 -13.13 21.03 -14.72
CA ASP A 107 -13.32 22.15 -15.65
C ASP A 107 -12.68 23.45 -15.16
N ARG A 108 -12.32 24.33 -16.11
CA ARG A 108 -11.71 25.65 -15.84
C ARG A 108 -12.47 26.49 -14.81
N ASN A 109 -13.81 26.44 -14.85
CA ASN A 109 -14.64 27.20 -13.91
C ASN A 109 -14.38 26.75 -12.47
N LYS A 110 -14.41 25.43 -12.22
CA LYS A 110 -14.12 24.86 -10.89
C LYS A 110 -12.71 25.17 -10.41
N ILE A 111 -11.71 25.14 -11.29
CA ILE A 111 -10.33 25.51 -10.94
C ILE A 111 -10.27 26.98 -10.51
N THR A 112 -10.98 27.86 -11.23
CA THR A 112 -11.02 29.29 -10.92
C THR A 112 -11.74 29.55 -9.60
N ASP A 113 -12.84 28.83 -9.34
CA ASP A 113 -13.59 28.89 -8.08
C ASP A 113 -12.71 28.45 -6.90
N MET A 114 -11.98 27.34 -7.02
CA MET A 114 -11.03 26.88 -6.00
C MET A 114 -9.95 27.93 -5.71
N ILE A 115 -9.42 28.59 -6.75
CA ILE A 115 -8.43 29.67 -6.56
C ILE A 115 -9.07 30.86 -5.85
N ALA A 116 -10.31 31.23 -6.21
CA ALA A 116 -11.06 32.32 -5.59
C ALA A 116 -11.40 32.04 -4.11
N GLU A 117 -11.64 30.78 -3.77
CA GLU A 117 -11.83 30.28 -2.40
C GLU A 117 -10.52 30.24 -1.57
N GLY A 118 -9.37 30.50 -2.20
CA GLY A 118 -8.07 30.57 -1.55
C GLY A 118 -7.29 29.26 -1.53
N TYR A 119 -7.71 28.25 -2.30
CA TYR A 119 -6.96 27.00 -2.44
C TYR A 119 -5.72 27.18 -3.32
N THR A 120 -4.61 26.56 -2.90
CA THR A 120 -3.42 26.45 -3.77
C THR A 120 -3.61 25.28 -4.73
N VAL A 121 -3.99 25.57 -5.97
CA VAL A 121 -4.21 24.52 -6.98
C VAL A 121 -2.90 24.14 -7.65
N MET A 122 -2.53 22.87 -7.52
CA MET A 122 -1.39 22.23 -8.16
C MET A 122 -1.85 21.21 -9.19
N ILE A 123 -1.21 21.18 -10.35
CA ILE A 123 -1.53 20.22 -11.42
C ILE A 123 -0.26 19.43 -11.74
N ASN A 124 -0.36 18.10 -11.67
CA ASN A 124 0.72 17.23 -12.09
C ASN A 124 0.85 17.22 -13.63
N ASP A 125 2.04 17.49 -14.14
CA ASP A 125 2.31 17.46 -15.59
C ASP A 125 2.64 16.06 -16.09
N ASN A 126 1.59 15.35 -16.53
CA ASN A 126 1.69 14.06 -17.22
C ASN A 126 1.86 14.21 -18.75
N GLY A 127 2.13 15.42 -19.26
CA GLY A 127 2.28 15.70 -20.70
C GLY A 127 0.96 15.82 -21.47
N LYS A 128 -0.20 15.60 -20.83
CA LYS A 128 -1.53 15.68 -21.44
C LYS A 128 -2.38 16.83 -20.88
N ILE A 129 -1.76 17.88 -20.33
CA ILE A 129 -2.51 19.03 -19.81
C ILE A 129 -3.06 19.87 -20.97
N PRO A 130 -4.38 20.11 -21.03
CA PRO A 130 -5.01 20.99 -22.02
C PRO A 130 -4.49 22.44 -21.97
N ASN A 131 -4.34 23.09 -23.14
CA ASN A 131 -3.74 24.43 -23.26
C ASN A 131 -4.57 25.53 -22.57
N ASP A 132 -5.88 25.37 -22.53
CA ASP A 132 -6.83 26.23 -21.82
C ASP A 132 -6.57 26.25 -20.31
N ILE A 133 -6.15 25.13 -19.73
CA ILE A 133 -5.83 25.02 -18.31
C ILE A 133 -4.45 25.63 -18.01
N LYS A 134 -3.46 25.42 -18.90
CA LYS A 134 -2.13 26.05 -18.77
C LYS A 134 -2.17 27.58 -18.74
N SER A 135 -3.20 28.18 -19.32
CA SER A 135 -3.37 29.64 -19.39
C SER A 135 -3.95 30.28 -18.12
N ILE A 136 -4.41 29.47 -17.15
CA ILE A 136 -5.02 29.99 -15.90
C ILE A 136 -3.92 30.62 -15.03
N LYS A 137 -4.10 31.88 -14.64
CA LYS A 137 -3.19 32.54 -13.69
C LYS A 137 -3.46 32.01 -12.28
N GLY A 138 -2.41 31.54 -11.59
CA GLY A 138 -2.50 31.09 -10.19
C GLY A 138 -2.34 29.58 -9.98
N ILE A 139 -2.28 28.78 -11.04
CA ILE A 139 -1.96 27.35 -10.92
C ILE A 139 -0.45 27.11 -10.82
N LYS A 140 -0.05 26.14 -10.01
CA LYS A 140 1.33 25.63 -9.97
C LYS A 140 1.40 24.32 -10.73
N ILE A 141 2.14 24.29 -11.83
CA ILE A 141 2.37 23.07 -12.60
C ILE A 141 3.67 22.45 -12.11
N GLU A 142 3.61 21.23 -11.59
CA GLU A 142 4.78 20.46 -11.16
C GLU A 142 4.80 19.11 -11.85
N LYS A 143 5.99 18.64 -12.24
CA LYS A 143 6.16 17.31 -12.81
C LYS A 143 6.56 16.35 -11.70
N LEU A 144 5.62 15.49 -11.29
CA LEU A 144 5.87 14.42 -10.32
C LEU A 144 6.11 13.11 -11.08
N ASN A 145 7.02 12.28 -10.56
CA ASN A 145 7.22 10.95 -11.13
C ASN A 145 6.03 10.04 -10.74
N ASN A 146 5.42 9.40 -11.74
CA ASN A 146 4.32 8.45 -11.55
C ASN A 146 4.78 6.98 -11.58
N GLN A 147 6.05 6.71 -11.88
CA GLN A 147 6.64 5.36 -11.99
C GLN A 147 7.29 4.90 -10.69
#